data_AF-A0A353KR54-F1
#
_entry.id   AF-A0A353KR54-F1
#
_cell.length_a   1.000
_cell.length_b   1.000
_cell.length_c   1.000
_cell.angle_alpha   90.00
_cell.angle_beta   90.00
_cell.angle_gamma   90.00
#
_symmetry.space_group_name_H-M   'P 1'
#
loop_
_entity.id
_entity.type
_entity.pdbx_description
1 polymer ?
#
loop_
_entity_poly.entity_id
_entity_poly.type
_entity_poly.pdbx_seq_one_letter_code
_entity_poly.pdbx_strand_id
1 'polypeptide(L)'
;MKKTKVFRPTAFAFPYLAVTLVFVIVPLVLVLVYAFRGDDGGFTVNNFVKVFTEKENIRQLGKTVGIAAVSTAICLAIAYPTAYILASSPFNKM
;
A
#
# COMPACT_ATOMS: atom_id res chain seq x y z
N MET A 1 44.79 -4.48 -16.70
CA MET A 1 43.94 -5.51 -16.04
C MET A 1 42.52 -4.97 -15.84
N LYS A 2 41.53 -5.85 -16.01
CA LYS A 2 40.13 -5.57 -16.41
C LYS A 2 39.34 -4.70 -15.41
N LYS A 3 38.76 -3.59 -15.87
CA LYS A 3 37.66 -2.91 -15.17
C LYS A 3 36.41 -3.77 -15.31
N THR A 4 36.03 -4.46 -14.24
CA THR A 4 34.73 -5.12 -14.16
C THR A 4 33.65 -4.05 -14.14
N LYS A 5 32.97 -3.85 -15.28
CA LYS A 5 31.70 -3.12 -15.30
C LYS A 5 30.72 -3.97 -14.50
N VAL A 6 30.46 -3.56 -13.26
CA VAL A 6 29.36 -4.06 -12.44
C VAL A 6 28.09 -3.90 -13.27
N PHE A 7 27.52 -5.01 -13.71
CA PHE A 7 26.22 -5.08 -14.36
C PHE A 7 25.19 -4.52 -13.39
N ARG A 8 24.77 -3.26 -13.57
CA ARG A 8 23.81 -2.60 -12.69
C ARG A 8 22.41 -3.07 -13.12
N PRO A 9 21.65 -3.80 -12.28
CA PRO A 9 20.31 -4.28 -12.62
C PRO A 9 19.27 -3.15 -12.78
N THR A 10 19.68 -1.89 -12.60
CA THR A 10 18.83 -0.68 -12.74
C THR A 10 18.19 -0.53 -14.11
N ALA A 11 18.77 -1.10 -15.18
CA ALA A 11 18.16 -1.07 -16.50
C ALA A 11 16.86 -1.91 -16.58
N PHE A 12 16.74 -2.99 -15.81
CA PHE A 12 15.52 -3.81 -15.74
C PHE A 12 14.46 -3.22 -14.78
N ALA A 13 14.87 -2.34 -13.87
CA ALA A 13 13.95 -1.64 -12.96
C ALA A 13 13.24 -0.44 -13.63
N PHE A 14 13.79 0.07 -14.74
CA PHE A 14 13.25 1.21 -15.47
C PHE A 14 11.80 1.03 -15.96
N PRO A 15 11.42 -0.08 -16.64
CA PRO A 15 10.03 -0.28 -17.05
C PRO A 15 9.06 -0.38 -15.87
N TYR A 16 9.48 -1.02 -14.77
CA TYR A 16 8.67 -1.13 -13.56
C TYR A 16 8.43 0.23 -12.90
N LEU A 17 9.49 1.06 -12.80
CA LEU A 17 9.38 2.43 -12.31
C LEU A 17 8.46 3.27 -13.19
N ALA A 18 8.58 3.19 -14.51
CA ALA A 18 7.75 3.93 -15.44
C ALA A 18 6.25 3.57 -15.29
N VAL A 19 5.92 2.28 -15.20
CA VAL A 19 4.54 1.82 -14.98
C VAL A 19 4.00 2.31 -13.64
N THR A 20 4.80 2.21 -12.57
CA THR A 20 4.39 2.67 -11.23
C THR A 20 4.14 4.18 -11.22
N LEU A 21 5.00 4.97 -11.87
CA LEU A 21 4.85 6.41 -11.95
C LEU A 21 3.59 6.81 -12.71
N VAL A 22 3.30 6.16 -13.83
CA VAL A 22 2.14 6.52 -14.66
C VAL A 22 0.83 5.99 -14.07
N PHE A 23 0.79 4.76 -13.56
CA PHE A 23 -0.47 4.12 -13.13
C PHE A 23 -0.76 4.19 -11.63
N VAL A 24 0.24 4.48 -10.80
CA VAL A 24 0.05 4.61 -9.35
C VAL A 24 0.20 6.05 -8.92
N ILE A 25 1.30 6.72 -9.29
CA ILE A 25 1.57 8.09 -8.84
C ILE A 25 0.57 9.09 -9.46
N VAL A 26 0.36 9.06 -10.78
CA VAL A 26 -0.57 10.01 -11.45
C VAL A 26 -1.99 9.98 -10.85
N PRO A 27 -2.68 8.83 -10.72
CA PRO A 27 -4.02 8.84 -10.13
C PRO A 27 -4.02 9.25 -8.66
N LEU A 28 -2.95 8.98 -7.92
CA LEU A 28 -2.83 9.40 -6.53
C LEU A 28 -2.69 10.93 -6.41
N VAL A 29 -1.93 11.56 -7.31
CA VAL A 29 -1.88 13.03 -7.43
C VAL A 29 -3.24 13.60 -7.83
N LEU A 30 -3.95 12.97 -8.76
CA LEU A 30 -5.31 13.41 -9.14
C LEU A 30 -6.26 13.36 -7.95
N VAL A 31 -6.29 12.25 -7.21
CA VAL A 31 -7.09 12.11 -5.98
C VAL A 31 -6.76 13.22 -4.98
N LEU A 32 -5.48 13.53 -4.82
CA LEU A 32 -5.02 14.59 -3.91
C LEU A 32 -5.49 15.98 -4.37
N VAL A 33 -5.39 16.29 -5.66
CA VAL A 33 -5.90 17.55 -6.23
C VAL A 33 -7.43 17.65 -6.07
N TYR A 34 -8.17 16.58 -6.38
CA TYR A 34 -9.63 16.56 -6.20
C TYR A 34 -10.05 16.66 -4.74
N ALA A 35 -9.26 16.11 -3.81
CA ALA A 35 -9.56 16.21 -2.38
C ALA A 35 -9.56 17.68 -1.89
N PHE A 36 -8.73 18.54 -2.50
CA PHE A 36 -8.63 19.96 -2.17
C PHE A 36 -9.39 20.89 -3.12
N ARG A 37 -10.04 20.37 -4.17
CA ARG A 37 -10.72 21.20 -5.18
C ARG A 37 -12.24 21.14 -5.00
N GLY A 38 -12.87 22.30 -4.90
CA GLY A 38 -14.33 22.44 -4.81
C GLY A 38 -15.01 22.36 -6.18
N ASP A 39 -16.34 22.20 -6.17
CA ASP A 39 -17.17 22.14 -7.39
C ASP A 39 -17.07 23.42 -8.25
N ASP A 40 -16.73 24.53 -7.60
CA ASP A 40 -16.47 25.87 -8.14
C ASP A 40 -15.02 26.07 -8.61
N GLY A 41 -14.16 25.05 -8.49
CA GLY A 41 -12.76 25.09 -8.92
C GLY A 41 -11.81 25.81 -7.94
N GLY A 42 -12.34 26.33 -6.83
CA GLY A 42 -11.56 26.90 -5.72
C GLY A 42 -10.91 25.84 -4.83
N PHE A 43 -9.98 26.27 -3.97
CA PHE A 43 -9.38 25.41 -2.94
C PHE A 43 -10.36 25.28 -1.76
N THR A 44 -10.79 24.06 -1.45
CA THR A 44 -11.72 23.78 -0.35
C THR A 44 -11.29 22.57 0.48
N VAL A 45 -11.53 22.64 1.78
CA VAL A 45 -11.37 21.51 2.71
C VAL A 45 -12.70 20.83 3.03
N ASN A 46 -13.81 21.32 2.46
CA ASN A 46 -15.14 20.82 2.75
C ASN A 46 -15.33 19.36 2.31
N ASN A 47 -14.59 18.90 1.29
CA ASN A 47 -14.58 17.50 0.86
C ASN A 47 -14.06 16.56 1.96
N PHE A 48 -13.02 16.95 2.69
CA PHE A 48 -12.52 16.18 3.84
C PHE A 48 -13.55 16.16 4.97
N VAL A 49 -14.12 17.32 5.31
CA VAL A 49 -15.16 17.42 6.36
C VAL A 49 -16.35 16.54 6.02
N LYS A 50 -16.80 16.52 4.76
CA LYS A 50 -17.87 15.65 4.28
C LYS A 50 -17.51 14.17 4.48
N VAL A 51 -16.29 13.75 4.14
CA VAL A 51 -15.84 12.37 4.37
C VAL A 51 -15.89 11.97 5.84
N PHE A 52 -15.53 12.87 6.76
CA PHE A 52 -15.52 12.60 8.20
C PHE A 52 -16.86 12.84 8.91
N THR A 53 -17.77 13.60 8.31
CA THR A 53 -19.08 13.95 8.89
C THR A 53 -20.18 13.01 8.42
N GLU A 54 -20.04 12.45 7.20
CA GLU A 54 -20.97 11.47 6.67
C GLU A 54 -20.92 10.18 7.50
N LYS A 55 -22.02 9.90 8.21
CA LYS A 55 -22.16 8.73 9.10
C LYS A 55 -21.88 7.42 8.37
N GLU A 56 -22.21 7.36 7.08
CA GLU A 56 -21.99 6.17 6.27
C GLU A 56 -20.50 5.90 6.04
N ASN A 57 -19.71 6.92 5.71
CA ASN A 57 -18.27 6.79 5.50
C ASN A 57 -17.56 6.37 6.80
N ILE A 58 -17.88 7.00 7.94
CA ILE A 58 -17.31 6.62 9.24
C ILE A 58 -17.66 5.16 9.60
N ARG A 59 -18.90 4.73 9.36
CA ARG A 59 -19.31 3.34 9.59
C ARG A 59 -18.57 2.37 8.67
N GLN A 60 -18.34 2.73 7.41
CA GLN A 60 -17.58 1.92 6.46
C GLN A 60 -16.09 1.83 6.86
N LEU A 61 -15.48 2.94 7.29
CA LEU A 61 -14.11 2.97 7.81
C LEU A 61 -13.98 2.04 9.03
N GLY A 62 -14.89 2.13 9.99
CA GLY A 62 -14.87 1.24 11.16
C GLY A 62 -15.02 -0.23 10.79
N LYS A 63 -15.91 -0.56 9.85
CA LYS A 63 -16.08 -1.94 9.36
C LYS A 63 -14.82 -2.46 8.66
N THR A 64 -14.24 -1.68 7.75
CA THR A 64 -13.05 -2.10 6.99
C THR A 64 -11.83 -2.31 7.90
N VAL A 65 -11.63 -1.41 8.87
CA VAL A 65 -10.58 -1.57 9.90
C VAL A 65 -10.83 -2.81 10.75
N GLY A 66 -12.07 -3.06 11.18
CA GLY A 66 -12.42 -4.26 11.93
C GLY A 66 -12.14 -5.54 11.15
N ILE A 67 -12.54 -5.59 9.88
CA ILE A 67 -12.28 -6.74 8.99
C ILE A 67 -10.76 -6.93 8.79
N ALA A 68 -10.01 -5.85 8.54
CA ALA A 68 -8.56 -5.91 8.36
C ALA A 68 -7.85 -6.41 9.63
N ALA A 69 -8.26 -5.95 10.81
CA ALA A 69 -7.72 -6.39 12.08
C ALA A 69 -7.98 -7.89 12.33
N VAL A 70 -9.22 -8.33 12.12
CA VAL A 70 -9.59 -9.76 12.26
C VAL A 70 -8.82 -10.61 11.24
N SER A 71 -8.73 -10.19 9.99
CA SER A 71 -7.97 -10.89 8.95
C SER A 71 -6.48 -10.99 9.31
N THR A 72 -5.89 -9.93 9.86
CA THR A 72 -4.50 -9.92 10.29
C THR A 72 -4.30 -10.87 11.48
N ALA A 73 -5.19 -10.85 12.46
CA ALA A 73 -5.13 -11.75 13.62
C ALA A 73 -5.23 -13.22 13.20
N ILE A 74 -6.16 -13.56 12.30
CA ILE A 74 -6.30 -14.93 11.77
C ILE A 74 -5.04 -15.33 10.99
N CYS A 75 -4.54 -14.43 10.13
CA CYS A 75 -3.32 -14.67 9.38
C CYS A 75 -2.15 -14.96 10.32
N LEU A 76 -1.94 -14.15 11.36
CA LEU A 76 -0.89 -14.36 12.36
C LEU A 76 -1.08 -15.67 13.13
N ALA A 77 -2.32 -15.99 13.54
CA ALA A 77 -2.61 -17.20 14.28
C ALA A 77 -2.28 -18.48 13.49
N ILE A 78 -2.36 -18.44 12.16
CA ILE A 78 -2.04 -19.58 11.28
C ILE A 78 -0.58 -19.53 10.79
N ALA A 79 -0.11 -18.35 10.37
CA ALA A 79 1.22 -18.17 9.81
C ALA A 79 2.31 -18.34 10.88
N TYR A 80 2.10 -17.87 12.10
CA TYR A 80 3.08 -17.98 13.19
C TYR A 80 3.41 -19.43 13.58
N PRO A 81 2.45 -20.33 13.85
CA PRO A 81 2.78 -21.73 14.15
C PRO A 81 3.41 -22.43 12.94
N THR A 82 2.97 -22.12 11.73
CA THR A 82 3.55 -22.68 10.50
C THR A 82 5.02 -22.25 10.35
N ALA A 83 5.32 -20.96 10.57
CA ALA A 83 6.68 -20.44 10.56
C ALA A 83 7.54 -21.04 11.68
N TYR A 84 6.98 -21.26 12.87
CA TYR A 84 7.68 -21.88 13.99
C TYR A 84 8.05 -23.34 13.70
N ILE A 85 7.14 -24.13 13.13
CA ILE A 85 7.41 -25.51 12.70
C ILE A 85 8.49 -25.52 11.61
N LEU A 86 8.40 -24.62 10.63
CA LEU A 86 9.41 -24.53 9.57
C LEU A 86 10.79 -24.13 10.11
N ALA A 87 10.87 -23.17 11.04
CA ALA A 87 12.11 -22.72 11.65
C ALA A 87 12.76 -23.77 12.57
N SER A 88 11.96 -24.64 13.20
CA SER A 88 12.42 -25.73 14.07
C SER A 88 12.69 -27.04 13.31
N SER A 89 12.34 -27.11 12.02
CA SER A 89 12.62 -28.25 11.16
C SER A 89 14.13 -28.44 10.94
N PRO A 90 14.64 -29.68 10.84
CA PRO A 90 16.06 -29.97 10.59
C PRO A 90 16.59 -29.41 9.25
N PHE A 91 15.69 -28.95 8.37
CA PHE A 91 16.02 -28.23 7.13
C PHE A 91 16.58 -26.80 7.36
N ASN A 92 16.44 -26.21 8.55
CA ASN A 92 16.97 -24.87 8.88
C ASN A 92 18.45 -24.87 9.34
N LYS A 93 19.12 -26.02 9.33
CA LYS A 93 20.49 -26.18 9.85
C LYS A 93 21.57 -26.31 8.77
N MET A 94 21.29 -25.93 7.52
CA MET A 94 22.29 -25.88 6.43
C MET A 94 22.95 -24.51 6.33
#